data_AF-A0A502G269-F1
#
_entry.id   AF-A0A502G269-F1
#
_cell.length_a   1.000
_cell.length_b   1.000
_cell.length_c   1.000
_cell.angle_alpha   90.00
_cell.angle_beta   90.00
_cell.angle_gamma   90.00
#
_symmetry.space_group_name_H-M   'P 1'
#
loop_
_entity.id
_entity.type
_entity.pdbx_description
1 polymer ?
#
loop_
_entity_poly.entity_id
_entity_poly.type
_entity_poly.pdbx_seq_one_letter_code
_entity_poly.pdbx_strand_id
1 'polypeptide(L)'
;MAFTAVAARGSAAEPFQLAGKEPIHHTPGAQDTHDRLFEYAGGHLGFYGFLRVANARISGRVMVGLMDLPDRLWRDAYDDGAHPGNAANEAITEAAEEMGVA
;
A
#
# COMPACT_ATOMS: atom_id res chain seq x y z
N MET A 1 16.14 4.81 -6.37
CA MET A 1 15.31 4.03 -7.33
C MET A 1 14.16 4.91 -7.79
N ALA A 2 13.86 4.95 -9.09
CA ALA A 2 12.71 5.68 -9.60
C ALA A 2 11.43 4.83 -9.40
N PHE A 3 10.35 5.45 -8.94
CA PHE A 3 9.05 4.80 -8.84
C PHE A 3 8.22 5.04 -10.09
N THR A 4 7.33 4.11 -10.42
CA THR A 4 6.25 4.40 -11.38
C THR A 4 5.40 5.53 -10.81
N ALA A 5 5.23 6.61 -11.56
CA ALA A 5 4.47 7.77 -11.11
C ALA A 5 3.02 7.41 -10.77
N VAL A 6 2.42 8.13 -9.82
CA VAL A 6 0.99 8.01 -9.53
C VAL A 6 0.21 8.86 -10.52
N ALA A 7 -0.67 8.24 -11.30
CA ALA A 7 -1.53 8.94 -12.26
C ALA A 7 -2.79 9.49 -11.57
N ALA A 8 -3.40 8.70 -10.70
CA ALA A 8 -4.55 9.10 -9.89
C ALA A 8 -4.45 8.51 -8.49
N ARG A 9 -4.69 9.34 -7.47
CA ARG A 9 -4.78 8.87 -6.07
C ARG A 9 -6.09 8.12 -5.80
N GLY A 10 -7.14 8.47 -6.54
CA GLY A 10 -8.48 8.01 -6.27
C GLY A 10 -9.09 8.70 -5.05
N SER A 11 -10.28 8.23 -4.68
CA SER A 11 -11.11 8.75 -3.59
C SER A 11 -11.81 7.57 -2.91
N ALA A 12 -12.83 7.83 -2.08
CA ALA A 12 -13.61 6.75 -1.48
C ALA A 12 -14.26 5.86 -2.56
N ALA A 13 -14.69 6.46 -3.67
CA ALA A 13 -15.38 5.79 -4.77
C ALA A 13 -14.54 5.63 -6.05
N GLU A 14 -13.41 6.34 -6.17
CA GLU A 14 -12.55 6.28 -7.35
C GLU A 14 -11.27 5.47 -7.05
N PRO A 15 -10.86 4.56 -7.95
CA PRO A 15 -9.69 3.73 -7.75
C PRO A 15 -8.37 4.50 -7.86
N PHE A 16 -7.35 4.00 -7.18
CA PHE A 16 -5.96 4.43 -7.36
C PHE A 16 -5.39 3.93 -8.70
N GLN A 17 -4.52 4.71 -9.33
CA GLN A 17 -3.89 4.33 -10.59
C GLN A 17 -2.43 4.79 -10.68
N LEU A 18 -1.55 3.87 -11.10
CA LEU A 18 -0.18 4.18 -11.49
C LEU A 18 -0.12 4.56 -12.99
N ALA A 19 0.80 5.44 -13.35
CA ALA A 19 1.01 5.86 -14.73
C ALA A 19 1.31 4.67 -15.64
N GLY A 20 0.54 4.55 -16.72
CA GLY A 20 0.66 3.45 -17.70
C GLY A 20 0.15 2.09 -17.19
N LYS A 21 -0.65 2.06 -16.12
CA LYS A 21 -1.32 0.86 -15.60
C LYS A 21 -2.83 1.09 -15.51
N GLU A 22 -3.59 -0.01 -15.54
CA GLU A 22 -5.03 0.03 -15.26
C GLU A 22 -5.29 0.46 -13.80
N PRO A 23 -6.45 1.09 -13.51
CA PRO A 23 -6.84 1.40 -12.15
C PRO A 23 -6.96 0.14 -11.28
N ILE A 24 -6.60 0.27 -10.00
CA ILE A 24 -6.60 -0.86 -9.06
C ILE A 24 -8.00 -0.97 -8.46
N HIS A 25 -8.71 -2.03 -8.87
CA HIS A 25 -10.01 -2.41 -8.32
C HIS A 25 -9.88 -3.55 -7.31
N HIS A 26 -10.81 -3.59 -6.36
CA HIS A 26 -10.99 -4.74 -5.48
C HIS A 26 -11.91 -5.77 -6.15
N THR A 27 -11.57 -7.05 -6.00
CA THR A 27 -12.40 -8.18 -6.45
C THR A 27 -12.57 -9.12 -5.27
N PRO A 28 -13.73 -9.12 -4.59
CA PRO A 28 -13.96 -9.93 -3.40
C PRO A 28 -13.70 -11.41 -3.64
N GLY A 29 -12.98 -12.07 -2.73
CA GLY A 29 -12.71 -13.51 -2.77
C GLY A 29 -11.66 -13.95 -3.80
N ALA A 30 -11.07 -13.01 -4.55
CA ALA A 30 -10.01 -13.33 -5.50
C ALA A 30 -8.69 -13.68 -4.78
N GLN A 31 -8.34 -12.95 -3.72
CA GLN A 31 -7.17 -13.21 -2.86
C GLN A 31 -7.42 -12.69 -1.46
N ASP A 32 -7.23 -13.54 -0.43
CA ASP A 32 -7.46 -13.19 0.98
C ASP A 32 -6.68 -11.94 1.43
N THR A 33 -5.42 -11.82 1.02
CA THR A 33 -4.61 -10.62 1.33
C THR A 33 -5.23 -9.35 0.77
N HIS A 34 -5.88 -9.40 -0.40
CA HIS A 34 -6.54 -8.22 -0.97
C HIS A 34 -7.81 -7.87 -0.22
N ASP A 35 -8.56 -8.87 0.23
CA ASP A 35 -9.78 -8.67 1.01
C ASP A 35 -9.44 -8.00 2.34
N ARG A 36 -8.41 -8.50 3.05
CA ARG A 36 -7.91 -7.87 4.29
C ARG A 36 -7.46 -6.42 4.09
N LEU A 37 -6.75 -6.12 3.00
CA LEU A 37 -6.34 -4.74 2.71
C LEU A 37 -7.55 -3.84 2.39
N PHE A 38 -8.58 -4.39 1.75
CA PHE A 38 -9.80 -3.64 1.45
C PHE A 38 -10.64 -3.37 2.69
N GLU A 39 -10.72 -4.36 3.60
CA GLU A 39 -11.32 -4.22 4.93
C GLU A 39 -10.59 -3.17 5.77
N TYR A 40 -9.26 -3.25 5.83
CA TYR A 40 -8.42 -2.24 6.51
C TYR A 40 -8.62 -0.84 5.92
N ALA A 41 -8.81 -0.74 4.61
CA ALA A 41 -9.12 0.53 3.95
C ALA A 41 -10.54 1.06 4.23
N GLY A 42 -11.39 0.31 4.95
CA GLY A 42 -12.78 0.70 5.20
C GLY A 42 -13.61 0.84 3.91
N GLY A 43 -13.26 0.07 2.87
CA GLY A 43 -13.89 0.16 1.55
C GLY A 43 -13.47 1.34 0.69
N HIS A 44 -12.52 2.18 1.14
CA HIS A 44 -12.07 3.35 0.39
C HIS A 44 -11.16 2.95 -0.79
N LEU A 45 -11.63 3.11 -2.03
CA LEU A 45 -10.96 2.56 -3.23
C LEU A 45 -9.57 3.17 -3.52
N GLY A 46 -9.39 4.48 -3.36
CA GLY A 46 -8.09 5.14 -3.53
C GLY A 46 -7.05 4.65 -2.51
N PHE A 47 -7.42 4.64 -1.23
CA PHE A 47 -6.56 4.16 -0.15
C PHE A 47 -6.24 2.66 -0.28
N TYR A 48 -7.22 1.83 -0.62
CA TYR A 48 -7.01 0.41 -0.93
C TYR A 48 -5.94 0.21 -2.02
N GLY A 49 -6.04 0.94 -3.13
CA GLY A 49 -5.08 0.82 -4.21
C GLY A 49 -3.68 1.31 -3.83
N PHE A 50 -3.58 2.35 -2.99
CA PHE A 50 -2.31 2.77 -2.38
C PHE A 50 -1.67 1.63 -1.55
N LEU A 51 -2.45 0.98 -0.68
CA LEU A 51 -2.00 -0.15 0.13
C LEU A 51 -1.59 -1.35 -0.73
N ARG A 52 -2.29 -1.62 -1.84
CA ARG A 52 -1.94 -2.69 -2.79
C ARG A 52 -0.54 -2.50 -3.37
N VAL A 53 -0.20 -1.27 -3.76
CA VAL A 53 1.13 -0.94 -4.30
C VAL A 53 2.20 -1.03 -3.20
N ALA A 54 1.90 -0.51 -2.01
CA ALA A 54 2.82 -0.59 -0.87
C ALA A 54 3.10 -2.05 -0.48
N ASN A 55 2.05 -2.86 -0.31
CA ASN A 55 2.13 -4.28 0.02
C ASN A 55 2.96 -5.07 -1.01
N ALA A 56 2.69 -4.90 -2.31
CA ALA A 56 3.44 -5.58 -3.36
C ALA A 56 4.95 -5.26 -3.28
N ARG A 57 5.30 -4.03 -2.93
CA ARG A 57 6.69 -3.62 -2.75
C ARG A 57 7.33 -4.21 -1.50
N ILE A 58 6.62 -4.23 -0.38
CA ILE A 58 7.09 -4.83 0.87
C ILE A 58 7.35 -6.33 0.65
N SER A 59 6.37 -7.05 0.11
CA SER A 59 6.49 -8.49 -0.16
C SER A 59 7.62 -8.81 -1.12
N GLY A 60 7.85 -7.98 -2.13
CA GLY A 60 8.99 -8.13 -3.04
C GLY A 60 10.36 -7.89 -2.41
N ARG A 61 10.45 -7.27 -1.22
CA ARG A 61 11.71 -6.93 -0.56
C ARG A 61 12.02 -7.78 0.67
N VAL A 62 11.02 -8.04 1.51
CA VAL A 62 11.21 -8.69 2.81
C VAL A 62 10.41 -10.00 2.96
N MET A 63 9.82 -10.50 1.87
CA MET A 63 9.07 -11.77 1.83
C MET A 63 7.87 -11.87 2.80
N VAL A 64 7.44 -10.75 3.38
CA VAL A 64 6.24 -10.61 4.21
C VAL A 64 5.27 -9.57 3.64
N GLY A 65 4.02 -9.56 4.09
CA GLY A 65 3.02 -8.58 3.68
C GLY A 65 3.08 -7.29 4.50
N LEU A 66 2.38 -6.26 4.01
CA LEU A 66 2.13 -5.02 4.75
C LEU A 66 1.45 -5.30 6.10
N MET A 67 0.52 -6.26 6.12
CA MET A 67 -0.23 -6.64 7.33
C MET A 67 0.59 -7.41 8.35
N ASP A 68 1.80 -7.85 7.99
CA ASP A 68 2.72 -8.56 8.88
C ASP A 68 3.73 -7.62 9.55
N LEU A 69 3.84 -6.38 9.07
CA LEU A 69 4.65 -5.33 9.69
C LEU A 69 3.84 -4.61 10.78
N PRO A 70 4.51 -3.97 11.74
CA PRO A 70 3.86 -3.05 12.68
C PRO A 70 2.96 -2.07 11.93
N ASP A 71 1.74 -1.86 12.45
CA ASP A 71 0.80 -0.94 11.84
C ASP A 71 1.35 0.48 11.95
N ARG A 72 1.63 1.10 10.82
CA ARG A 72 1.95 2.53 10.74
C ARG A 72 0.69 3.30 10.42
N LEU A 73 0.78 4.61 10.54
CA LEU A 73 -0.27 5.53 10.10
C LEU A 73 -0.34 5.59 8.56
N TRP A 74 -0.70 4.47 7.93
CA TRP A 74 -0.83 4.32 6.48
C TRP A 74 -1.84 5.31 5.91
N ARG A 75 -2.89 5.59 6.69
CA ARG A 75 -3.90 6.57 6.33
C ARG A 75 -3.33 7.97 6.22
N ASP A 76 -2.51 8.39 7.17
CA ASP A 76 -1.88 9.71 7.16
C ASP A 76 -0.93 9.85 5.97
N ALA A 77 -0.11 8.83 5.70
CA ALA A 77 0.74 8.81 4.51
C ALA A 77 -0.08 8.88 3.20
N TYR A 78 -1.30 8.32 3.21
CA TYR A 78 -2.20 8.46 2.08
C TYR A 78 -2.78 9.89 1.98
N ASP A 79 -3.26 10.46 3.07
CA ASP A 79 -3.88 11.78 3.07
C ASP A 79 -2.84 12.90 2.81
N ASP A 80 -1.58 12.71 3.22
CA ASP A 80 -0.44 13.60 2.96
C ASP A 80 0.09 13.52 1.52
N GLY A 81 -0.47 12.63 0.69
CA GLY A 81 -0.07 12.48 -0.71
C GLY A 81 1.28 11.78 -0.91
N ALA A 82 1.79 11.07 0.10
CA ALA A 82 3.04 10.34 -0.02
C ALA A 82 2.98 9.29 -1.14
N HIS A 83 4.12 9.01 -1.76
CA HIS A 83 4.20 7.95 -2.75
C HIS A 83 4.16 6.58 -2.05
N PRO A 84 3.34 5.60 -2.50
CA PRO A 84 3.23 4.29 -1.83
C PRO A 84 4.57 3.55 -1.72
N GLY A 85 5.44 3.75 -2.70
CA GLY A 85 6.80 3.20 -2.68
C GLY A 85 7.74 3.84 -1.65
N ASN A 86 7.53 5.11 -1.27
CA ASN A 86 8.27 5.75 -0.18
C ASN A 86 7.76 5.22 1.16
N ALA A 87 6.44 5.23 1.34
CA ALA A 87 5.78 4.70 2.53
C ALA A 87 6.16 3.24 2.80
N ALA A 88 6.23 2.41 1.76
CA ALA A 88 6.71 1.04 1.88
C ALA A 88 8.20 0.91 2.23
N ASN A 89 9.06 1.82 1.78
CA ASN A 89 10.47 1.78 2.18
C ASN A 89 10.64 2.18 3.64
N GLU A 90 9.96 3.25 4.06
CA GLU A 90 9.92 3.70 5.46
C GLU A 90 9.43 2.57 6.36
N ALA A 91 8.30 1.93 6.03
CA ALA A 91 7.77 0.80 6.79
C ALA A 91 8.76 -0.36 6.95
N ILE A 92 9.53 -0.67 5.90
CA ILE A 92 10.57 -1.71 5.97
C ILE A 92 11.70 -1.29 6.91
N THR A 93 12.13 -0.03 6.83
CA THR A 93 13.19 0.51 7.70
C THR A 93 12.75 0.51 9.16
N GLU A 94 11.56 1.06 9.45
CA GLU A 94 10.97 1.10 10.79
C GLU A 94 10.84 -0.31 11.38
N ALA A 95 10.32 -1.27 10.60
CA ALA A 95 10.22 -2.65 11.05
C ALA A 95 11.60 -3.28 11.35
N ALA A 96 12.64 -2.97 10.55
CA ALA A 96 13.99 -3.47 10.81
C ALA A 96 14.59 -2.88 12.10
N GLU A 97 14.31 -1.60 12.38
CA GLU A 97 14.73 -0.93 13.62
C GLU A 97 14.02 -1.51 14.85
N GLU A 98 12.69 -1.69 14.79
CA GLU A 98 11.91 -2.26 15.89
C GLU A 98 12.27 -3.71 16.20
N MET A 99 12.63 -4.47 15.16
CA MET A 99 13.07 -5.86 15.30
C MET A 99 14.55 -5.98 15.72
N GLY A 100 15.29 -4.87 15.85
CA GLY A 100 16.69 -4.85 16.26
C GLY A 100 17.67 -5.42 15.22
N VAL A 101 17.34 -5.32 13.94
CA VAL A 101 18.12 -5.87 12.81
C VAL A 101 18.83 -4.77 11.99
N ALA A 102 18.88 -3.54 12.52
CA ALA A 102 19.47 -2.37 11.85
C ALA A 102 21.02 -2.36 11.87
#